data_AF-A0A3A8P9X8-F1
#
_entry.id   AF-A0A3A8P9X8-F1
#
_cell.length_a   1.000
_cell.length_b   1.000
_cell.length_c   1.000
_cell.angle_alpha   90.00
_cell.angle_beta   90.00
_cell.angle_gamma   90.00
#
_symmetry.space_group_name_H-M   'P 1'
#
loop_
_entity.id
_entity.type
_entity.pdbx_description
1 polymer ?
#
loop_
_entity_poly.entity_id
_entity_poly.type
_entity_poly.pdbx_seq_one_letter_code
_entity_poly.pdbx_strand_id
1 'polypeptide(L)' 'GSAVLELYAAAGVGPRVKLLGMPDVFLPHGDARVQRTQLGLDAAGLRRAGRALLGEEAR' A
#
# COMPACT_ATOMS: atom_id res chain seq x y z
N GLY A 1 2.22 -6.61 -5.94
CA GLY A 1 3.03 -5.38 -5.93
C GLY A 1 4.13 -5.47 -6.95
N SER A 2 5.15 -6.28 -6.68
CA SER A 2 6.31 -6.53 -7.56
C SER A 2 5.94 -6.88 -9.00
N ALA A 3 5.00 -7.81 -9.22
CA ALA A 3 4.59 -8.21 -10.57
C ALA A 3 4.12 -7.02 -11.46
N VAL A 4 3.44 -6.03 -10.88
CA VAL A 4 3.00 -4.83 -11.62
C VAL A 4 4.19 -3.89 -11.87
N LEU A 5 5.12 -3.78 -10.93
CA LEU A 5 6.35 -2.99 -11.11
C LEU A 5 7.27 -3.61 -12.18
N GLU A 6 7.36 -4.93 -12.23
CA GLU A 6 8.08 -5.66 -13.27
C GLU A 6 7.46 -5.43 -14.65
N LEU A 7 6.13 -5.46 -14.74
CA LEU A 7 5.41 -5.10 -15.97
C LEU A 7 5.70 -3.66 -16.40
N TYR A 8 5.67 -2.70 -15.47
CA TYR A 8 6.00 -1.30 -15.77
C TYR A 8 7.45 -1.13 -16.23
N ALA A 9 8.40 -1.82 -15.58
CA ALA A 9 9.79 -1.82 -16.00
C ALA A 9 9.97 -2.41 -17.40
N ALA A 10 9.34 -3.54 -17.70
CA ALA A 10 9.37 -4.16 -19.03
C ALA A 10 8.75 -3.27 -20.12
N ALA A 11 7.73 -2.48 -19.75
CA ALA A 11 7.10 -1.50 -20.63
C ALA A 11 7.83 -0.14 -20.70
N GLY A 12 8.93 0.05 -19.95
CA GLY A 12 9.69 1.30 -19.93
C GLY A 12 8.95 2.49 -19.31
N VAL A 13 7.95 2.24 -18.44
CA VAL A 13 7.15 3.29 -17.77
C VAL A 13 7.45 3.36 -16.28
N GLY A 14 7.47 4.58 -15.74
CA GLY A 14 7.73 4.85 -14.32
C GLY A 14 6.65 5.70 -13.65
N PRO A 15 5.39 5.21 -13.56
CA PRO A 15 4.33 5.96 -12.88
C PRO A 15 4.59 6.08 -11.38
N ARG A 16 3.92 7.03 -10.71
CA ARG A 16 3.89 7.10 -9.24
C ARG A 16 3.16 5.88 -8.70
N VAL A 17 3.83 5.06 -7.90
CA VAL A 17 3.25 3.86 -7.29
C VAL A 17 3.49 3.87 -5.78
N LYS A 18 2.44 3.57 -5.01
CA LYS A 18 2.55 3.27 -3.57
C LYS A 18 2.28 1.78 -3.37
N LEU A 19 3.26 1.05 -2.86
CA LEU A 19 3.07 -0.34 -2.46
C LEU A 19 2.40 -0.39 -1.08
N LEU A 20 1.27 -1.08 -1.00
CA LEU A 20 0.53 -1.35 0.23
C LEU A 20 0.36 -2.86 0.34
N GLY A 21 0.71 -3.39 1.50
CA GLY A 21 0.69 -4.83 1.73
C GLY A 21 1.18 -5.16 3.12
N MET A 22 1.08 -6.44 3.44
CA MET A 22 1.57 -7.03 4.66
C MET A 22 3.11 -6.91 4.70
N PRO A 23 3.74 -6.39 5.78
CA PRO A 23 5.19 -6.37 5.89
C PRO A 23 5.77 -7.77 5.94
N ASP A 24 7.02 -7.91 5.51
CA ASP A 24 7.78 -9.16 5.56
C ASP A 24 8.36 -9.42 6.95
N VAL A 25 7.46 -9.49 7.94
CA VAL A 25 7.76 -9.81 9.34
C VAL A 25 6.63 -10.65 9.90
N PHE A 26 6.93 -11.49 10.89
CA PHE A 26 5.88 -12.18 11.62
C PHE A 26 5.00 -11.18 12.37
N LEU A 27 3.68 -11.40 12.30
CA LEU A 27 2.75 -10.73 13.20
C LEU A 27 2.34 -11.65 14.34
N PRO A 28 2.03 -11.06 15.52
CA PRO A 28 1.34 -11.78 16.57
C PRO A 28 0.03 -12.39 16.05
N HIS A 29 -0.28 -13.61 16.51
CA HIS A 29 -1.58 -14.23 16.25
C HIS A 29 -2.72 -13.33 16.73
N GLY A 30 -3.79 -13.24 15.95
CA GLY A 30 -4.94 -12.40 16.27
C GLY A 30 -5.91 -12.25 15.12
N ASP A 31 -6.90 -11.38 15.29
CA ASP A 31 -7.90 -11.11 14.26
C ASP A 31 -7.27 -10.36 13.08
N ALA A 32 -7.46 -10.91 11.87
CA ALA A 32 -6.86 -10.36 10.66
C ALA A 32 -7.37 -8.95 10.31
N ARG A 33 -8.59 -8.56 10.72
CA ARG A 33 -9.08 -7.18 10.52
C ARG A 33 -8.33 -6.21 11.44
N VAL A 34 -8.12 -6.59 12.69
CA VAL A 34 -7.35 -5.79 13.65
C VAL A 34 -5.92 -5.58 13.15
N GLN A 35 -5.25 -6.64 12.69
CA GLN A 35 -3.92 -6.55 12.09
C GLN A 35 -3.89 -5.61 10.87
N ARG A 36 -4.85 -5.73 9.96
CA ARG A 36 -4.95 -4.83 8.79
C ARG A 36 -5.17 -3.38 9.21
N THR A 37 -6.04 -3.10 10.18
CA THR A 37 -6.23 -1.75 10.71
C THR A 37 -4.96 -1.18 11.32
N GLN A 38 -4.26 -1.96 12.14
CA GLN A 38 -2.97 -1.55 12.74
C GLN A 38 -1.90 -1.24 11.69
N LEU A 39 -1.91 -1.96 10.57
CA LEU A 39 -1.01 -1.74 9.44
C LEU A 39 -1.50 -0.69 8.43
N GLY A 40 -2.67 -0.08 8.65
CA GLY A 40 -3.27 0.87 7.69
C GLY A 40 -3.70 0.23 6.37
N LEU A 41 -3.96 -1.07 6.37
CA LEU A 41 -4.48 -1.86 5.24
C LEU A 41 -6.01 -1.99 5.27
N ASP A 42 -6.68 -1.20 6.11
CA ASP A 42 -8.14 -1.06 6.09
C ASP A 42 -8.59 0.07 5.16
N ALA A 43 -9.90 0.23 4.99
CA ALA A 43 -10.47 1.25 4.10
C ALA A 43 -9.99 2.68 4.42
N ALA A 44 -9.82 3.00 5.71
CA ALA A 44 -9.35 4.32 6.14
C ALA A 44 -7.87 4.53 5.76
N GLY A 45 -7.03 3.53 5.97
CA GLY A 45 -5.62 3.58 5.63
C GLY A 45 -5.35 3.59 4.12
N LEU A 46 -6.08 2.77 3.35
CA LEU A 46 -6.03 2.80 1.89
C LEU A 46 -6.42 4.17 1.33
N ARG A 47 -7.48 4.79 1.89
CA ARG A 47 -7.90 6.15 1.49
C ARG A 47 -6.82 7.19 1.78
N ARG A 48 -6.19 7.15 2.96
CA ARG A 48 -5.07 8.06 3.29
C ARG A 48 -3.92 7.88 2.31
N ALA A 49 -3.49 6.64 2.07
CA ALA A 49 -2.41 6.35 1.14
C ALA A 49 -2.73 6.79 -0.31
N GLY A 50 -3.99 6.67 -0.73
CA GLY A 50 -4.46 7.19 -2.02
C GLY A 50 -4.35 8.72 -2.11
N ARG A 51 -4.82 9.45 -1.09
CA ARG A 51 -4.68 10.92 -1.04
C ARG A 51 -3.22 11.36 -1.05
N ALA A 52 -2.36 10.68 -0.30
CA ALA A 52 -0.90 10.86 -0.34
C ALA A 52 -0.35 10.70 -1.75
N LEU A 53 -0.73 9.62 -2.43
CA LEU A 53 -0.32 9.32 -3.79
C LEU A 53 -0.83 10.35 -4.80
N LEU A 54 -1.96 11.00 -4.54
CA LEU A 54 -2.47 12.10 -5.38
C LEU A 54 -1.83 13.46 -5.04
N GLY A 55 -1.14 13.58 -3.90
CA GLY A 55 -0.57 14.84 -3.42
C GLY A 55 -1.58 15.74 -2.69
N GLU A 56 -2.66 15.16 -2.18
CA GLU A 56 -3.76 15.87 -1.51
C GLU A 56 -3.53 16.07 0.01
N GLU A 57 -2.33 15.76 0.53
CA GLU A 57 -2.03 15.82 1.97
C GLU A 57 -1.69 17.22 2.51
N ALA A 58 -1.54 18.22 1.62
CA ALA A 58 -1.25 19.61 2.00
C ALA A 58 -2.17 20.59 1.24
N ARG A 59 -3.42 20.70 1.69
CA ARG A 59 -4.26 21.91 1.57
C ARG A 59 -5.08 22.07 2.83
#